data_AF-A0A9E5KD33-F1
#
_entry.id   AF-A0A9E5KD33-F1
#
_cell.length_a   1.000
_cell.length_b   1.000
_cell.length_c   1.000
_cell.angle_alpha   90.00
_cell.angle_beta   90.00
_cell.angle_gamma   90.00
#
_symmetry.space_group_name_H-M   'P 1'
#
loop_
_entity.id
_entity.type
_entity.pdbx_description
1 polymer ?
#
loop_
_entity_poly.entity_id
_entity_poly.type
_entity_poly.pdbx_seq_one_letter_code
_entity_poly.pdbx_strand_id
1 'polypeptide(L)' 'MKPVLLHSEAEVELRDALNYYEGLRSGLGGKFLRAFETALLRIRENPQLY' A
#
# COMPACT_ATOMS: atom_id res chain seq x y z
N MET A 1 -6.84 -9.18 16.33
CA MET A 1 -5.80 -8.80 15.34
C MET A 1 -5.29 -7.42 15.70
N LYS A 2 -3.97 -7.18 15.65
CA LYS A 2 -3.42 -5.83 15.87
C LYS A 2 -3.66 -4.97 14.62
N PRO A 3 -4.05 -3.69 14.78
CA PRO A 3 -4.15 -2.77 13.65
C PRO A 3 -2.77 -2.53 13.04
N VAL A 4 -2.70 -2.43 11.71
CA VAL A 4 -1.50 -1.90 11.05
C VAL A 4 -1.61 -0.38 11.09
N LEU A 5 -0.60 0.27 11.66
CA LEU A 5 -0.51 1.72 11.74
C LEU A 5 0.58 2.16 10.76
N LEU A 6 0.21 3.02 9.81
CA LEU A 6 1.17 3.66 8.93
C LEU A 6 1.69 4.93 9.62
N HIS A 7 2.99 5.18 9.49
CA HIS A 7 3.54 6.49 9.83
C HIS A 7 2.92 7.54 8.89
N SER A 8 2.75 8.78 9.35
CA SER A 8 2.16 9.85 8.53
C SER A 8 2.93 10.07 7.22
N GLU A 9 4.26 9.95 7.26
CA GLU A 9 5.11 10.02 6.07
C GLU A 9 4.83 8.86 5.10
N ALA A 10 4.59 7.65 5.61
CA ALA A 10 4.25 6.50 4.79
C ALA A 10 2.87 6.64 4.12
N GLU A 11 1.92 7.34 4.75
CA GLU A 11 0.64 7.68 4.10
C GLU A 11 0.82 8.66 2.94
N VAL A 12 1.75 9.61 3.07
CA VAL A 12 2.11 10.53 1.98
C VAL A 12 2.78 9.77 0.85
N GLU A 13 3.76 8.93 1.16
CA GLU A 13 4.45 8.09 0.15
C GLU A 13 3.48 7.17 -0.58
N LEU A 14 2.52 6.57 0.11
CA LEU A 14 1.47 5.77 -0.51
C LEU A 14 0.65 6.58 -1.51
N ARG A 15 0.24 7.80 -1.14
CA ARG A 15 -0.53 8.70 -2.02
C ARG A 15 0.28 9.12 -3.24
N ASP A 16 1.55 9.46 -3.06
CA ASP A 16 2.44 9.85 -4.14
C ASP A 16 2.66 8.70 -5.12
N ALA A 17 2.86 7.48 -4.62
CA ALA A 17 2.97 6.29 -5.46
C ALA A 17 1.68 6.02 -6.25
N LEU A 18 0.50 6.17 -5.64
CA LEU A 18 -0.78 6.02 -6.33
C LEU A 18 -0.91 7.00 -7.50
N ASN A 19 -0.59 8.27 -7.26
CA ASN A 19 -0.65 9.32 -8.27
C ASN A 19 0.36 9.08 -9.39
N TYR A 20 1.59 8.71 -9.04
CA TYR A 20 2.65 8.40 -10.01
C TYR A 20 2.21 7.28 -10.95
N TYR A 21 1.75 6.15 -10.40
CA TYR A 21 1.33 5.01 -11.21
C TYR A 21 0.10 5.30 -12.07
N GLU A 22 -0.89 6.04 -11.54
CA GLU A 22 -2.06 6.46 -12.32
C GLU A 22 -1.67 7.37 -13.51
N GLY A 23 -0.69 8.26 -13.30
CA GLY A 23 -0.15 9.12 -14.36
C GLY A 23 0.59 8.37 -15.47
N LEU A 24 1.17 7.20 -15.17
CA LEU A 24 1.82 6.35 -16.18
C LEU A 24 0.82 5.62 -17.08
N ARG A 25 -0.27 5.13 -16.49
CA ARG A 25 -1.35 4.45 -17.23
C ARG A 25 -2.62 4.47 -16.40
N SER A 26 -3.73 4.88 -17.02
CA SER A 26 -5.04 4.84 -16.36
C SER A 26 -5.34 3.45 -15.75
N GLY A 27 -5.79 3.46 -14.49
CA GLY A 27 -6.10 2.30 -13.68
C GLY A 27 -4.90 1.58 -13.07
N LEU A 28 -3.66 2.02 -13.33
CA LEU A 28 -2.47 1.41 -12.72
C LEU A 28 -2.32 1.81 -11.25
N GLY A 29 -2.71 3.03 -10.84
CA GLY A 29 -2.72 3.42 -9.43
C GLY A 29 -3.65 2.52 -8.61
N GLY A 30 -4.85 2.24 -9.13
CA GLY A 30 -5.76 1.28 -8.50
C GLY A 30 -5.23 -0.15 -8.44
N LYS A 31 -4.42 -0.59 -9.42
CA LYS A 31 -3.74 -1.90 -9.36
C LYS A 31 -2.67 -1.93 -8.28
N PHE A 32 -1.90 -0.84 -8.14
CA PHE A 32 -0.90 -0.69 -7.09
C PHE A 32 -1.55 -0.71 -5.70
N LEU A 33 -2.65 0.03 -5.49
CA LEU A 33 -3.37 0.06 -4.21
C LEU A 33 -3.76 -1.35 -3.74
N ARG A 34 -4.39 -2.12 -4.63
CA ARG A 34 -4.80 -3.50 -4.31
C ARG A 34 -3.62 -4.40 -3.96
N ALA A 35 -2.49 -4.24 -4.64
CA ALA A 35 -1.28 -5.00 -4.34
C ALA A 35 -0.71 -4.63 -2.97
N PHE A 36 -0.68 -3.33 -2.64
CA PHE A 36 -0.26 -2.82 -1.34
C PHE A 36 -1.16 -3.31 -0.20
N GLU A 37 -2.48 -3.22 -0.34
CA GLU A 37 -3.45 -3.74 0.64
C GLU A 37 -3.29 -5.26 0.84
N THR A 38 -3.05 -6.01 -0.24
CA THR A 38 -2.79 -7.45 -0.17
C THR A 38 -1.51 -7.75 0.61
N ALA A 39 -0.44 -6.97 0.42
CA ALA A 39 0.79 -7.12 1.18
C ALA A 39 0.59 -6.79 2.66
N LEU A 40 -0.15 -5.72 2.97
CA LEU A 40 -0.51 -5.36 4.35
C LEU A 40 -1.30 -6.46 5.06
N LEU A 41 -2.22 -7.12 4.36
CA LEU A 41 -2.96 -8.26 4.92
C LEU A 41 -2.01 -9.40 5.32
N ARG A 42 -1.04 -9.74 4.47
CA ARG A 42 -0.04 -10.78 4.76
C ARG A 42 0.82 -10.43 5.98
N ILE A 43 1.28 -9.19 6.09
CA ILE A 43 2.04 -8.71 7.25
C ILE A 43 1.17 -8.74 8.52
N ARG A 44 -0.10 -8.35 8.41
CA ARG A 44 -1.03 -8.37 9.55
C ARG A 44 -1.30 -9.79 10.04
N GLU A 45 -1.36 -10.76 9.15
CA GLU A 45 -1.56 -12.18 9.45
C GLU A 45 -0.28 -12.86 9.95
N ASN A 46 0.88 -12.46 9.41
CA ASN A 46 2.19 -12.96 9.82
C ASN A 46 3.21 -11.81 9.91
N PRO A 47 3.33 -11.16 11.08
CA PRO A 47 4.22 -10.01 11.25
C PRO A 47 5.72 -10.30 11.12
N GLN A 48 6.13 -11.58 11.13
CA GLN A 48 7.53 -12.01 10.99
C GLN A 48 7.81 -12.61 9.60
N LEU A 49 6.92 -12.38 8.63
CA LEU A 49 7.03 -12.95 7.28
C LEU A 49 8.22 -12.42 6.47
N TYR A 50 8.69 -11.22 6.78
CA TYR A 50 9.76 -10.49 6.10
C TYR A 50 10.77 -9.98 7.13
#